data_AF-A0A4Z0HEM3-F1
#
_entry.id   AF-A0A4Z0HEM3-F1
#
_cell.length_a   1.000
_cell.length_b   1.000
_cell.length_c   1.000
_cell.angle_alpha   90.00
_cell.angle_beta   90.00
_cell.angle_gamma   90.00
#
_symmetry.space_group_name_H-M   'P 1'
#
loop_
_entity.id
_entity.type
_entity.pdbx_description
1 polymer ?
#
loop_
_entity_poly.entity_id
_entity_poly.type
_entity_poly.pdbx_seq_one_letter_code
_entity_poly.pdbx_strand_id
1 'polypeptide(L)'
;MNEDSETLPGAFCNIVIDGKRILFVEIHYVENPRDLDLKDLNRPPEGFENAAMRKPPLPGKAAVGSNGGVVWVKCDEPGALFTLSMYFGGDEVEDSPEGYKKLQRFLDEFTPKVAKKYGCTK
;
A
#
# COMPACT_ATOMS: atom_id res chain seq x y z
N MET A 1 14.66 -27.68 -11.04
CA MET A 1 14.17 -26.53 -11.83
C MET A 1 14.09 -25.38 -10.86
N ASN A 2 14.99 -24.41 -11.01
CA ASN A 2 14.97 -23.18 -10.21
C ASN A 2 13.93 -22.28 -10.86
N GLU A 3 12.80 -22.07 -10.20
CA GLU A 3 11.95 -20.92 -10.47
C GLU A 3 12.66 -19.72 -9.85
N ASP A 4 13.44 -19.01 -10.65
CA ASP A 4 13.85 -17.65 -10.33
C ASP A 4 12.56 -16.83 -10.22
N SER A 5 12.05 -16.67 -8.99
CA SER A 5 11.07 -15.63 -8.73
C SER A 5 11.79 -14.31 -8.96
N GLU A 6 11.59 -13.69 -10.11
CA GLU A 6 12.01 -12.31 -10.33
C GLU A 6 11.42 -11.47 -9.20
N THR A 7 12.26 -11.12 -8.23
CA THR A 7 11.87 -10.22 -7.14
C THR A 7 11.59 -8.88 -7.78
N LEU A 8 10.31 -8.52 -7.90
CA LEU A 8 9.88 -7.20 -8.32
C LEU A 8 10.63 -6.15 -7.49
N PRO A 9 11.14 -5.06 -8.10
CA PRO A 9 11.81 -4.01 -7.35
C PRO A 9 10.87 -3.47 -6.28
N GLY A 10 11.31 -3.53 -5.02
CA GLY A 10 10.43 -3.24 -3.90
C GLY A 10 11.16 -3.09 -2.58
N ALA A 11 10.38 -2.92 -1.52
CA ALA A 11 10.86 -3.00 -0.15
C ALA A 11 9.76 -3.55 0.74
N PHE A 12 10.14 -4.35 1.72
CA PHE A 12 9.22 -4.80 2.76
C PHE A 12 9.81 -4.49 4.13
N CYS A 13 8.94 -4.22 5.08
CA CYS A 13 9.27 -4.06 6.49
C CYS A 13 8.21 -4.78 7.32
N ASN A 14 8.64 -5.61 8.25
CA ASN A 14 7.76 -6.36 9.13
C ASN A 14 8.30 -6.23 10.56
N ILE A 15 7.52 -5.62 11.45
CA ILE A 15 7.88 -5.46 12.86
C ILE A 15 6.97 -6.37 13.68
N VAL A 16 7.63 -7.23 14.46
CA VAL A 16 6.98 -8.20 15.35
C VAL A 16 7.50 -7.95 16.77
N ILE A 17 6.58 -7.80 17.71
CA ILE A 17 6.86 -7.64 19.15
C ILE A 17 6.09 -8.74 19.88
N ASP A 18 6.77 -9.51 20.73
CA ASP A 18 6.17 -10.61 21.51
C ASP A 18 5.33 -11.59 20.67
N GLY A 19 5.79 -11.88 19.45
CA GLY A 19 5.09 -12.77 18.50
C GLY A 19 3.88 -12.15 17.81
N LYS A 20 3.51 -10.90 18.12
CA LYS A 20 2.44 -10.15 17.44
C LYS A 20 3.03 -9.22 16.38
N ARG A 21 2.50 -9.28 15.15
CA ARG A 21 2.84 -8.31 14.10
C ARG A 21 2.20 -6.97 14.44
N ILE A 22 3.02 -5.93 14.60
CA ILE A 22 2.57 -4.58 14.92
C ILE A 22 2.58 -3.68 13.67
N LEU A 23 3.52 -3.92 12.76
CA LEU A 23 3.60 -3.20 11.49
C LEU A 23 3.99 -4.15 10.37
N PHE A 24 3.30 -4.03 9.25
CA PHE A 24 3.74 -4.55 7.97
C PHE A 24 3.64 -3.46 6.93
N VAL A 25 4.71 -3.24 6.18
CA VAL A 25 4.77 -2.32 5.04
C VAL A 25 5.35 -3.07 3.86
N GLU A 26 4.75 -2.88 2.71
CA GLU A 26 5.20 -3.49 1.48
C GLU A 26 5.09 -2.49 0.33
N ILE A 27 6.14 -2.42 -0.46
CA ILE A 27 6.27 -1.52 -1.60
C ILE A 27 6.63 -2.37 -2.81
N HIS A 28 5.86 -2.24 -3.87
CA HIS A 28 6.14 -2.89 -5.15
C HIS A 28 6.15 -1.87 -6.27
N TYR A 29 7.02 -2.11 -7.24
CA TYR A 29 6.96 -1.51 -8.56
C TYR A 29 6.67 -2.62 -9.58
N VAL A 30 5.60 -2.44 -10.34
CA VAL A 30 5.11 -3.39 -11.33
C VAL A 30 5.19 -2.72 -12.69
N GLU A 31 6.06 -3.21 -13.57
CA GLU A 31 6.21 -2.66 -14.93
C GLU A 31 4.97 -2.92 -15.80
N ASN A 32 4.29 -4.07 -15.60
CA ASN A 32 3.13 -4.47 -16.37
C ASN A 32 1.92 -4.79 -15.46
N PRO A 33 0.85 -4.00 -15.49
CA PRO A 33 -0.25 -4.12 -14.54
C PRO A 33 -1.18 -5.30 -14.87
N ARG A 34 -0.91 -6.03 -15.96
CA ARG A 34 -1.57 -7.31 -16.29
C ARG A 34 -1.24 -8.40 -15.27
N ASP A 35 -0.16 -8.22 -14.51
CA ASP A 35 0.26 -9.14 -13.45
C ASP A 35 -0.49 -8.91 -12.13
N LEU A 36 -1.34 -7.87 -12.08
CA LEU A 36 -2.20 -7.57 -10.94
C LEU A 36 -3.65 -7.94 -11.24
N ASP A 37 -4.33 -8.54 -10.26
CA ASP A 37 -5.79 -8.61 -10.31
C ASP A 37 -6.37 -7.21 -10.07
N LEU A 38 -6.63 -6.49 -11.17
CA LEU A 38 -7.14 -5.12 -11.15
C LEU A 38 -8.55 -5.02 -10.52
N LYS A 39 -9.25 -6.15 -10.29
CA LYS A 39 -10.53 -6.15 -9.58
C LYS A 39 -10.37 -5.77 -8.11
N ASP A 40 -9.25 -6.12 -7.50
CA ASP A 40 -8.95 -5.77 -6.10
C ASP A 40 -8.65 -4.28 -5.92
N LEU A 41 -8.35 -3.54 -7.00
CA LEU A 41 -8.14 -2.09 -6.94
C LEU A 41 -9.42 -1.28 -6.70
N ASN A 42 -10.60 -1.90 -6.79
CA ASN A 42 -11.89 -1.20 -6.70
C ASN A 42 -12.60 -1.35 -5.35
N ARG A 43 -12.02 -2.12 -4.43
CA ARG A 43 -12.57 -2.34 -3.10
C ARG A 43 -11.44 -2.30 -2.07
N PRO A 44 -11.73 -1.97 -0.81
CA PRO A 44 -10.77 -2.17 0.25
C PRO A 44 -10.31 -3.63 0.36
N PRO A 45 -9.03 -3.90 0.64
CA PRO A 45 -8.55 -5.24 0.95
C PRO A 45 -9.34 -5.89 2.08
N GLU A 46 -9.51 -7.21 2.00
CA GLU A 46 -10.11 -7.98 3.09
C GLU A 46 -9.27 -7.88 4.35
N GLY A 47 -9.92 -7.72 5.50
CA GLY A 47 -9.24 -7.52 6.79
C GLY A 47 -8.92 -6.06 7.13
N PHE A 48 -9.17 -5.09 6.23
CA PHE A 48 -9.11 -3.68 6.62
C PHE A 48 -10.41 -3.24 7.30
N GLU A 49 -10.28 -2.75 8.54
CA GLU A 49 -11.40 -2.34 9.38
C GLU A 49 -11.86 -0.91 9.02
N ASN A 50 -13.18 -0.70 9.00
CA ASN A 50 -13.81 0.59 8.66
C ASN A 50 -13.28 1.22 7.36
N ALA A 51 -12.82 0.38 6.43
CA ALA A 51 -12.08 0.83 5.27
C ALA A 51 -12.98 1.34 4.16
N ALA A 52 -12.50 2.36 3.46
CA ALA A 52 -13.18 2.90 2.30
C ALA A 52 -12.19 3.30 1.22
N MET A 53 -12.68 3.36 -0.01
CA MET A 53 -11.92 3.90 -1.12
C MET A 53 -11.69 5.40 -0.91
N ARG A 54 -10.47 5.84 -1.25
CA ARG A 54 -9.98 7.20 -1.11
C ARG A 54 -9.21 7.60 -2.35
N LYS A 55 -9.09 8.91 -2.56
CA LYS A 55 -8.28 9.47 -3.63
C LYS A 55 -6.87 9.76 -3.09
N PRO A 56 -5.81 9.11 -3.60
CA PRO A 56 -4.45 9.40 -3.19
C PRO A 56 -3.95 10.75 -3.74
N PRO A 57 -2.82 11.27 -3.24
CA PRO A 57 -2.23 12.53 -3.71
C PRO A 57 -1.67 12.45 -5.13
N LEU A 58 -1.38 11.24 -5.62
CA LEU A 58 -0.91 10.96 -6.98
C LEU A 58 -2.02 10.30 -7.82
N PRO A 59 -1.94 10.34 -9.16
CA PRO A 59 -2.89 9.63 -10.02
C PRO A 59 -2.96 8.14 -9.67
N GLY A 60 -4.12 7.66 -9.23
CA GLY A 60 -4.21 6.33 -8.66
C GLY A 60 -5.50 6.05 -7.90
N LYS A 61 -5.47 4.99 -7.09
CA LYS A 61 -6.52 4.61 -6.14
C LYS A 61 -5.91 4.33 -4.78
N ALA A 62 -6.70 4.49 -3.73
CA ALA A 62 -6.30 4.08 -2.40
C ALA A 62 -7.50 3.48 -1.67
N ALA A 63 -7.21 2.59 -0.73
CA ALA A 63 -8.16 2.17 0.29
C ALA A 63 -7.51 2.38 1.66
N VAL A 64 -8.24 3.00 2.59
CA VAL A 64 -7.73 3.33 3.91
C VAL A 64 -8.79 2.98 4.95
N GLY A 65 -8.41 2.17 5.93
CA GLY A 65 -9.18 1.82 7.12
C GLY A 65 -8.48 2.26 8.40
N SER A 66 -9.04 1.87 9.55
CA SER A 66 -8.45 2.13 10.86
C SER A 66 -7.13 1.38 11.08
N ASN A 67 -7.04 0.14 10.59
CA ASN A 67 -5.91 -0.78 10.81
C ASN A 67 -4.97 -0.92 9.60
N GLY A 68 -5.25 -0.30 8.46
CA GLY A 68 -4.49 -0.58 7.26
C GLY A 68 -4.81 0.34 6.09
N GLY A 69 -3.90 0.40 5.14
CA GLY A 69 -4.02 1.27 3.99
C GLY A 69 -3.20 0.75 2.82
N VAL A 70 -3.75 0.90 1.63
CA VAL A 70 -3.08 0.56 0.39
C VAL A 70 -3.25 1.68 -0.61
N VAL A 71 -2.20 1.98 -1.35
CA VAL A 71 -2.18 2.98 -2.41
C VAL A 71 -1.63 2.34 -3.67
N TRP A 72 -2.32 2.55 -4.78
CA TRP A 72 -1.93 2.15 -6.12
C TRP A 72 -1.77 3.39 -6.97
N VAL A 73 -0.53 3.70 -7.34
CA VAL A 73 -0.15 4.88 -8.11
C VAL A 73 0.19 4.47 -9.53
N LYS A 74 -0.39 5.16 -10.51
CA LYS A 74 0.04 5.04 -11.91
C LYS A 74 1.36 5.78 -12.09
N CYS A 75 2.33 5.11 -12.68
CA CYS A 75 3.61 5.71 -13.00
C CYS A 75 3.56 6.46 -14.33
N ASP A 76 4.57 7.29 -14.58
CA ASP A 76 4.71 8.05 -15.83
C ASP A 76 4.93 7.12 -17.04
N GLU A 77 5.54 5.96 -16.81
CA GLU A 77 5.72 4.92 -17.81
C GLU A 77 4.39 4.21 -18.09
N PRO A 78 3.96 4.10 -19.37
CA PRO A 78 2.69 3.49 -19.72
C PRO A 78 2.57 2.04 -19.23
N GLY A 79 1.62 1.81 -18.33
CA GLY A 79 1.37 0.49 -17.75
C GLY A 79 1.99 0.31 -16.37
N ALA A 80 3.09 0.98 -16.05
CA ALA A 80 3.74 0.78 -14.76
C ALA A 80 2.85 1.25 -13.59
N LEU A 81 2.85 0.47 -12.51
CA LEU A 81 2.10 0.71 -11.29
C LEU A 81 3.03 0.59 -10.09
N PHE A 82 2.95 1.57 -9.19
CA PHE A 82 3.55 1.51 -7.88
C PHE A 82 2.50 1.19 -6.83
N THR A 83 2.79 0.25 -5.93
CA THR A 83 1.88 -0.09 -4.83
C THR A 83 2.58 0.11 -3.50
N LEU A 84 1.89 0.71 -2.54
CA LEU A 84 2.31 0.81 -1.16
C LEU A 84 1.19 0.28 -0.27
N SER A 85 1.46 -0.83 0.41
CA SER A 85 0.55 -1.50 1.33
C SER A 85 1.07 -1.38 2.75
N MET A 86 0.18 -1.11 3.69
CA MET A 86 0.47 -0.97 5.11
C MET A 86 -0.61 -1.66 5.94
N TYR A 87 -0.18 -2.37 6.96
CA TYR A 87 -1.04 -2.97 7.97
C TYR A 87 -0.47 -2.68 9.36
N PHE A 88 -1.34 -2.23 10.24
CA PHE A 88 -1.07 -2.03 11.66
C PHE A 88 -1.86 -3.08 12.42
N GLY A 89 -1.14 -3.81 13.27
CA GLY A 89 -1.72 -4.86 14.11
C GLY A 89 -1.46 -4.59 15.59
N GLY A 90 -2.12 -5.38 16.44
CA GLY A 90 -2.06 -5.24 17.89
C GLY A 90 -3.08 -4.25 18.44
N ASP A 91 -2.99 -4.00 19.75
CA ASP A 91 -3.99 -3.23 20.50
C ASP A 91 -3.85 -1.70 20.32
N GLU A 92 -2.91 -1.27 19.49
CA GLU A 92 -2.55 0.15 19.22
C GLU A 92 -3.28 0.75 18.01
N VAL A 93 -4.13 -0.03 17.36
CA VAL A 93 -4.96 0.46 16.27
C VAL A 93 -6.11 1.30 16.83
N GLU A 94 -6.26 2.51 16.31
CA GLU A 94 -7.41 3.34 16.62
C GLU A 94 -8.64 2.80 15.86
N ASP A 95 -9.36 1.86 16.46
CA ASP A 95 -10.63 1.34 15.94
C ASP A 95 -11.77 2.33 16.21
N SER A 96 -11.70 3.45 15.51
CA SER A 96 -12.74 4.48 15.49
C SER A 96 -13.10 4.84 14.04
N PRO A 97 -14.30 5.40 13.78
CA PRO A 97 -14.65 5.92 12.46
C PRO A 97 -13.68 7.00 11.94
N GLU A 98 -12.90 7.63 12.83
CA GLU A 98 -11.91 8.64 12.53
C GLU A 98 -10.46 8.13 12.50
N GLY A 99 -10.21 6.91 12.97
CA GLY A 99 -8.86 6.33 13.09
C GLY A 99 -8.10 6.27 11.77
N TYR A 100 -8.82 6.17 10.65
CA TYR A 100 -8.24 6.22 9.30
C TYR A 100 -7.51 7.54 9.00
N LYS A 101 -7.85 8.67 9.65
CA LYS A 101 -7.32 10.00 9.30
C LYS A 101 -5.81 10.10 9.50
N LYS A 102 -5.29 9.49 10.57
CA LYS A 102 -3.85 9.46 10.86
C LYS A 102 -3.10 8.70 9.77
N LEU A 103 -3.64 7.55 9.36
CA LEU A 103 -3.07 6.73 8.30
C LEU A 103 -3.17 7.43 6.94
N GLN A 104 -4.32 8.02 6.62
CA GLN A 104 -4.50 8.80 5.40
C GLN A 104 -3.44 9.90 5.30
N ARG A 105 -3.24 10.68 6.37
CA ARG A 105 -2.22 11.73 6.40
C ARG A 105 -0.81 11.17 6.17
N PHE A 106 -0.46 10.05 6.80
CA PHE A 106 0.82 9.40 6.58
C PHE A 106 0.99 9.00 5.11
N LEU A 107 -0.01 8.33 4.53
CA LEU A 107 0.01 7.89 3.14
C LEU A 107 0.12 9.08 2.18
N ASP A 108 -0.58 10.18 2.45
CA ASP A 108 -0.55 11.39 1.64
C ASP A 108 0.84 12.04 1.64
N GLU A 109 1.54 12.03 2.78
CA GLU A 109 2.89 12.60 2.92
C GLU A 109 4.01 11.65 2.41
N PHE A 110 3.81 10.34 2.57
CA PHE A 110 4.83 9.32 2.30
C PHE A 110 4.82 8.84 0.84
N THR A 111 3.64 8.59 0.28
CA THR A 111 3.48 8.02 -1.07
C THR A 111 4.25 8.81 -2.14
N PRO A 112 4.15 10.17 -2.22
CA PRO A 112 4.86 10.91 -3.25
C PRO A 112 6.39 10.79 -3.16
N LYS A 113 6.93 10.73 -1.94
CA LYS A 113 8.38 10.61 -1.71
C LYS A 113 8.89 9.24 -2.15
N VAL A 114 8.14 8.18 -1.84
CA VAL A 114 8.52 6.81 -2.21
C VAL A 114 8.33 6.56 -3.69
N ALA A 115 7.19 6.96 -4.27
CA ALA A 115 6.95 6.83 -5.71
C ALA A 115 8.07 7.48 -6.53
N LYS A 116 8.52 8.68 -6.13
CA LYS A 116 9.68 9.34 -6.74
C LYS A 116 10.98 8.58 -6.56
N LYS A 117 11.26 8.04 -5.36
CA LYS A 117 12.47 7.25 -5.08
C LYS A 117 12.58 6.00 -5.98
N TYR A 118 11.45 5.38 -6.30
CA TYR A 118 11.37 4.21 -7.17
C TYR A 118 11.18 4.56 -8.65
N GLY A 119 11.31 5.84 -9.04
CA GLY A 119 11.23 6.28 -10.44
C GLY A 119 9.83 6.22 -11.05
N CYS A 120 8.79 5.95 -10.25
CA CYS A 120 7.41 5.89 -10.72
C CYS A 120 6.89 7.25 -11.20
N THR A 121 7.29 8.32 -10.52
CA THR A 121 6.96 9.70 -10.88
C THR A 121 8.23 10.53 -10.94
N LYS A 122 8.43 11.30 -12.02
CA LYS A 122 9.61 12.18 -12.19
C LYS A 122 9.54 13.46 -11.33
#